data_AF-A0A954QXF4-F1
#
_entry.id   AF-A0A954QXF4-F1
#
_cell.length_a   1.000
_cell.length_b   1.000
_cell.length_c   1.000
_cell.angle_alpha   90.00
_cell.angle_beta   90.00
_cell.angle_gamma   90.00
#
_symmetry.space_group_name_H-M   'P 1'
#
loop_
_entity.id
_entity.type
_entity.pdbx_description
1 polymer ?
#
loop_
_entity_poly.entity_id
_entity_poly.type
_entity_poly.pdbx_seq_one_letter_code
_entity_poly.pdbx_strand_id
1 'polypeptide(L)'
;MSNLTSNVARRSASEDPGVARSLTIGIASLTTRFDRWLFAGCHPTVCSVLRIATASVLFAYLLTLYGELEYWFTDAGVLKSATAEEIHQGVYGSLLFWLPSDLATVKFCWSVMFIQTVLLWLGCLSRFQIACLFVWLVSFQHRISYIFDGQDTLLRILTFSMIFMPLDTRWSLGRWLRNKCRSAAANRQRRGAWATAALPSAWGLRLVQLQVTAIYL
;
A
#
# COMPACT_ATOMS: atom_id res chain seq x y z
N MET A 1 57.93 -43.14 -18.08
CA MET A 1 56.54 -42.64 -18.25
C MET A 1 56.03 -42.01 -16.95
N SER A 2 56.66 -40.96 -16.41
CA SER A 2 56.31 -40.40 -15.07
C SER A 2 56.30 -38.87 -14.99
N ASN A 3 56.12 -38.16 -16.10
CA ASN A 3 56.17 -36.68 -16.11
C ASN A 3 54.89 -36.00 -16.61
N LEU A 4 53.81 -36.73 -16.85
CA LEU A 4 52.56 -36.17 -17.38
C LEU A 4 51.45 -35.97 -16.34
N THR A 5 51.59 -36.52 -15.13
CA THR A 5 50.54 -36.45 -14.08
C THR A 5 50.73 -35.30 -13.10
N SER A 6 51.90 -34.66 -13.02
CA SER A 6 52.11 -33.55 -12.06
C SER A 6 51.62 -32.18 -12.56
N ASN A 7 51.34 -32.04 -13.85
CA ASN A 7 50.92 -30.76 -14.44
C ASN A 7 49.39 -30.54 -14.38
N VAL A 8 48.60 -31.59 -14.19
CA VAL A 8 47.12 -31.46 -14.11
C VAL A 8 46.68 -31.02 -12.70
N ALA A 9 47.41 -31.41 -11.65
CA ALA A 9 47.09 -31.06 -10.26
C ALA A 9 47.48 -29.61 -9.85
N ARG A 10 48.22 -28.87 -10.69
CA ARG A 10 48.61 -27.47 -10.42
C ARG A 10 47.67 -26.42 -10.99
N ARG A 11 46.68 -26.81 -11.80
CA ARG A 11 45.77 -25.87 -12.49
C ARG A 11 44.45 -25.58 -11.75
N SER A 12 44.16 -26.26 -10.64
CA SER A 12 42.90 -26.10 -9.90
C SER A 12 42.99 -25.18 -8.67
N ALA A 13 44.12 -24.49 -8.47
CA ALA A 13 44.36 -23.66 -7.28
C ALA A 13 44.79 -22.21 -7.61
N SER A 14 44.43 -21.71 -8.79
CA SER A 14 44.41 -20.27 -9.06
C SER A 14 42.96 -19.83 -9.21
N GLU A 15 42.23 -19.77 -8.09
CA GLU A 15 41.10 -18.85 -8.01
C GLU A 15 41.68 -17.45 -8.24
N ASP A 16 41.59 -16.96 -9.47
CA ASP A 16 42.08 -15.65 -9.85
C ASP A 16 41.42 -14.62 -8.93
N PRO A 17 42.16 -13.98 -8.00
CA PRO A 17 41.58 -13.04 -7.06
C PRO A 17 40.96 -11.81 -7.77
N GLY A 18 41.31 -11.60 -9.04
CA GLY A 18 40.70 -10.62 -9.93
C GLY A 18 39.26 -10.95 -10.34
N VAL A 19 38.91 -12.22 -10.56
CA VAL A 19 37.54 -12.63 -10.91
C VAL A 19 36.62 -12.50 -9.70
N ALA A 20 37.09 -12.95 -8.54
CA ALA A 20 36.36 -12.76 -7.27
C ALA A 20 36.14 -11.28 -6.96
N ARG A 21 37.15 -10.40 -7.11
CA ARG A 21 37.00 -8.95 -6.95
C ARG A 21 36.03 -8.33 -7.97
N SER A 22 36.08 -8.74 -9.23
CA SER A 22 35.22 -8.22 -10.30
C SER A 22 33.74 -8.56 -10.06
N LEU A 23 33.46 -9.79 -9.61
CA LEU A 23 32.11 -10.21 -9.23
C LEU A 23 31.59 -9.43 -8.02
N THR A 24 32.41 -9.22 -6.99
CA THR A 24 32.02 -8.44 -5.81
C THR A 24 31.74 -6.97 -6.15
N ILE A 25 32.54 -6.36 -7.03
CA ILE A 25 32.31 -5.00 -7.53
C ILE A 25 31.02 -4.94 -8.37
N GLY A 26 30.77 -5.95 -9.21
CA GLY A 26 29.55 -6.07 -10.00
C GLY A 26 28.30 -6.15 -9.12
N ILE A 27 28.29 -7.04 -8.13
CA ILE A 27 27.17 -7.22 -7.19
C ILE A 27 26.95 -5.95 -6.35
N ALA A 28 28.00 -5.34 -5.81
CA ALA A 28 27.89 -4.10 -5.04
C ALA A 28 27.36 -2.92 -5.90
N SER A 29 27.70 -2.87 -7.19
CA SER A 29 27.18 -1.85 -8.10
C SER A 29 25.70 -2.07 -8.41
N LEU A 30 25.24 -3.33 -8.50
CA LEU A 30 23.85 -3.69 -8.73
C LEU A 30 22.98 -3.37 -7.52
N THR A 31 23.43 -3.70 -6.30
CA THR A 31 22.70 -3.36 -5.07
C THR A 31 22.54 -1.85 -4.92
N THR A 32 23.60 -1.08 -5.18
CA THR A 32 23.55 0.39 -5.12
C THR A 32 22.60 0.98 -6.15
N ARG A 33 22.53 0.40 -7.36
CA ARG A 33 21.60 0.83 -8.41
C ARG A 33 20.16 0.45 -8.08
N PHE A 34 19.95 -0.73 -7.51
CA PHE A 34 18.65 -1.21 -7.09
C PHE A 34 18.10 -0.38 -5.93
N ASP A 35 18.92 -0.12 -4.90
CA ASP A 35 18.58 0.78 -3.80
C ASP A 35 18.25 2.18 -4.30
N ARG A 36 19.04 2.70 -5.24
CA ARG A 36 18.74 3.99 -5.87
C ARG A 36 17.42 3.94 -6.62
N TRP A 37 17.14 2.90 -7.40
CA TRP A 37 15.88 2.78 -8.13
C TRP A 37 14.66 2.71 -7.19
N LEU A 38 14.79 1.95 -6.10
CA LEU A 38 13.77 1.75 -5.09
C LEU A 38 13.48 2.97 -4.22
N PHE A 39 14.54 3.63 -3.74
CA PHE A 39 14.44 4.66 -2.71
C PHE A 39 14.62 6.08 -3.25
N ALA A 40 15.09 6.27 -4.50
CA ALA A 40 15.20 7.61 -5.08
C ALA A 40 13.86 8.34 -5.01
N GLY A 41 13.89 9.57 -4.53
CA GLY A 41 12.67 10.31 -4.26
C GLY A 41 11.81 10.57 -5.51
N CYS A 42 10.50 10.58 -5.33
CA CYS A 42 9.54 10.86 -6.40
C CYS A 42 8.94 12.27 -6.27
N HIS A 43 8.38 12.76 -7.38
CA HIS A 43 7.71 14.05 -7.39
C HIS A 43 6.44 14.01 -6.51
N PRO A 44 6.31 14.89 -5.49
CA PRO A 44 5.25 14.78 -4.48
C PRO A 44 3.83 14.94 -5.05
N THR A 45 3.68 15.58 -6.22
CA THR A 45 2.37 15.71 -6.88
C THR A 45 1.78 14.35 -7.27
N VAL A 46 2.61 13.36 -7.64
CA VAL A 46 2.12 12.03 -8.03
C VAL A 46 1.43 11.35 -6.85
N CYS A 47 2.00 11.48 -5.64
CA CYS A 47 1.40 10.95 -4.42
C CYS A 47 0.02 11.58 -4.13
N SER A 48 -0.09 12.89 -4.33
CA SER A 48 -1.35 13.62 -4.11
C SER A 48 -2.41 13.25 -5.14
N VAL A 49 -2.04 13.08 -6.41
CA VAL A 49 -2.96 12.65 -7.46
C VAL A 49 -3.46 11.23 -7.19
N LEU A 50 -2.56 10.30 -6.85
CA LEU A 50 -2.94 8.93 -6.49
C LEU A 50 -3.88 8.91 -5.27
N ARG A 51 -3.60 9.72 -4.23
CA ARG A 51 -4.50 9.86 -3.08
C ARG A 51 -5.92 10.27 -3.51
N ILE A 52 -6.04 11.31 -4.32
CA ILE A 52 -7.32 11.84 -4.76
C ILE A 52 -8.04 10.80 -5.64
N ALA A 53 -7.34 10.22 -6.61
CA ALA A 53 -7.91 9.19 -7.48
C ALA A 53 -8.42 7.97 -6.70
N THR A 54 -7.61 7.42 -5.80
CA THR A 54 -8.01 6.28 -4.96
C THR A 54 -9.19 6.64 -4.05
N ALA A 55 -9.18 7.82 -3.43
CA ALA A 55 -10.29 8.26 -2.60
C ALA A 55 -11.59 8.45 -3.41
N SER A 56 -11.50 8.96 -4.65
CA SER A 56 -12.65 9.10 -5.54
C SER A 56 -13.22 7.74 -5.97
N VAL A 57 -12.37 6.76 -6.29
CA VAL A 57 -12.80 5.39 -6.60
C VAL A 57 -13.48 4.75 -5.38
N LEU A 58 -12.90 4.87 -4.20
CA LEU A 58 -13.50 4.36 -2.95
C LEU A 58 -14.84 5.05 -2.66
N PHE A 59 -14.93 6.35 -2.88
CA PHE A 59 -16.16 7.11 -2.67
C PHE A 59 -17.28 6.63 -3.61
N ALA A 60 -16.97 6.45 -4.90
CA ALA A 60 -17.91 5.89 -5.87
C ALA A 60 -18.33 4.46 -5.50
N TYR A 61 -17.38 3.60 -5.12
CA TYR A 61 -17.65 2.25 -4.61
C TYR A 61 -18.62 2.26 -3.43
N LEU A 62 -18.39 3.15 -2.45
CA LEU A 62 -19.23 3.26 -1.27
C LEU A 62 -20.65 3.77 -1.58
N LEU A 63 -20.80 4.66 -2.56
CA LEU A 63 -22.11 5.16 -2.97
C LEU A 63 -22.91 4.11 -3.71
N THR A 64 -22.28 3.39 -4.63
CA THR A 64 -22.95 2.33 -5.41
C THR A 64 -23.44 1.21 -4.50
N LEU A 65 -22.65 0.80 -3.52
CA LEU A 65 -23.01 -0.32 -2.66
C LEU A 65 -23.94 0.08 -1.50
N TYR A 66 -24.09 1.38 -1.19
CA TYR A 66 -24.89 1.86 -0.05
C TYR A 66 -26.35 1.37 -0.06
N GLY A 67 -26.98 1.33 -1.24
CA GLY A 67 -28.37 0.89 -1.39
C GLY A 67 -28.57 -0.62 -1.14
N GLU A 68 -27.50 -1.39 -1.30
CA GLU A 68 -27.53 -2.86 -1.29
C GLU A 68 -26.98 -3.43 0.03
N LEU A 69 -26.72 -2.58 1.04
CA LEU A 69 -26.12 -2.99 2.30
C LEU A 69 -26.91 -4.07 3.03
N GLU A 70 -28.22 -3.90 3.09
CA GLU A 70 -29.12 -4.82 3.78
C GLU A 70 -29.14 -6.18 3.08
N TYR A 71 -29.23 -6.17 1.75
CA TYR A 71 -29.31 -7.36 0.93
C TYR A 71 -28.04 -8.22 0.97
N TRP A 72 -26.88 -7.58 1.03
CA TRP A 72 -25.60 -8.28 0.97
C TRP A 72 -24.98 -8.53 2.35
N PHE A 73 -25.03 -7.56 3.25
CA PHE A 73 -24.26 -7.58 4.50
C PHE A 73 -25.12 -7.84 5.74
N THR A 74 -26.36 -8.30 5.63
CA THR A 74 -27.13 -8.69 6.83
C THR A 74 -27.62 -10.12 6.72
N ASP A 75 -27.93 -10.73 7.87
CA ASP A 75 -28.46 -12.11 7.90
C ASP A 75 -29.88 -12.24 7.31
N ALA A 76 -30.56 -11.11 7.08
CA ALA A 76 -31.82 -11.05 6.33
C ALA A 76 -31.61 -11.12 4.80
N GLY A 77 -30.37 -10.96 4.36
CA GLY A 77 -29.95 -10.94 2.97
C GLY A 77 -29.60 -12.31 2.40
N VAL A 78 -28.86 -12.31 1.29
CA VAL A 78 -28.49 -13.52 0.52
C VAL A 78 -27.51 -14.41 1.27
N LEU A 79 -26.55 -13.81 1.97
CA LEU A 79 -25.46 -14.53 2.60
C LEU A 79 -25.49 -14.32 4.11
N LYS A 80 -25.92 -15.36 4.82
CA LYS A 80 -25.85 -15.38 6.28
C LYS A 80 -24.40 -15.44 6.75
N SER A 81 -24.12 -14.75 7.83
CA SER A 81 -22.78 -14.71 8.44
C SER A 81 -22.19 -16.07 8.77
N ALA A 82 -23.02 -17.01 9.27
CA ALA A 82 -22.61 -18.38 9.54
C ALA A 82 -22.14 -19.13 8.27
N THR A 83 -22.85 -18.95 7.16
CA THR A 83 -22.48 -19.57 5.87
C THR A 83 -21.21 -18.93 5.29
N ALA A 84 -21.04 -17.62 5.44
CA ALA A 84 -19.81 -16.93 5.02
C ALA A 84 -18.57 -17.45 5.78
N GLU A 85 -18.72 -17.77 7.06
CA GLU A 85 -17.66 -18.35 7.90
C GLU A 85 -17.28 -19.77 7.48
N GLU A 86 -18.27 -20.62 7.16
CA GLU A 86 -18.04 -21.97 6.65
C GLU A 86 -17.28 -21.97 5.32
N ILE A 87 -17.64 -21.06 4.40
CA ILE A 87 -16.99 -20.94 3.09
C ILE A 87 -15.50 -20.57 3.23
N HIS A 88 -15.16 -19.73 4.20
CA HIS A 88 -13.80 -19.24 4.40
C HIS A 88 -12.97 -20.13 5.35
N GLN A 89 -13.53 -21.24 5.83
CA GLN A 89 -12.86 -22.21 6.72
C GLN A 89 -12.21 -21.54 7.95
N GLY A 90 -12.84 -20.49 8.49
CA GLY A 90 -12.38 -19.77 9.69
C GLY A 90 -12.10 -18.28 9.49
N VAL A 91 -11.92 -17.59 10.64
CA VAL A 91 -11.85 -16.14 10.81
C VAL A 91 -10.53 -15.54 10.32
N TYR A 92 -10.26 -15.58 9.02
CA TYR A 92 -9.02 -14.99 8.48
C TYR A 92 -9.23 -13.50 8.14
N GLY A 93 -9.07 -12.63 9.14
CA GLY A 93 -8.73 -11.22 8.93
C GLY A 93 -9.89 -10.24 8.70
N SER A 94 -11.15 -10.62 8.89
CA SER A 94 -12.29 -9.68 8.83
C SER A 94 -12.79 -9.29 10.22
N LEU A 95 -12.86 -7.97 10.49
CA LEU A 95 -13.46 -7.44 11.71
C LEU A 95 -14.94 -7.79 11.82
N LEU A 96 -15.64 -7.95 10.69
CA LEU A 96 -17.10 -8.12 10.68
C LEU A 96 -17.56 -9.47 11.24
N PHE A 97 -16.70 -10.49 11.28
CA PHE A 97 -17.03 -11.76 11.95
C PHE A 97 -17.10 -11.62 13.48
N TRP A 98 -16.47 -10.59 14.06
CA TRP A 98 -16.51 -10.32 15.49
C TRP A 98 -17.67 -9.41 15.90
N LEU A 99 -18.39 -8.84 14.93
CA LEU A 99 -19.49 -7.92 15.17
C LEU A 99 -20.84 -8.57 14.84
N PRO A 100 -21.93 -8.18 15.53
CA PRO A 100 -23.26 -8.64 15.18
C PRO A 100 -23.62 -8.29 13.73
N SER A 101 -24.22 -9.24 13.01
CA SER A 101 -24.69 -9.09 11.62
C SER A 101 -25.98 -8.25 11.46
N ASP A 102 -26.28 -7.41 12.45
CA ASP A 102 -27.44 -6.53 12.43
C ASP A 102 -27.23 -5.33 11.49
N LEU A 103 -28.33 -4.86 10.90
CA LEU A 103 -28.32 -3.75 9.94
C LEU A 103 -27.75 -2.47 10.56
N ALA A 104 -28.03 -2.20 11.84
CA ALA A 104 -27.53 -1.02 12.53
C ALA A 104 -26.00 -1.04 12.64
N THR A 105 -25.42 -2.19 13.01
CA THR A 105 -23.96 -2.36 13.14
C THR A 105 -23.27 -2.21 11.79
N VAL A 106 -23.80 -2.83 10.74
CA VAL A 106 -23.26 -2.73 9.38
C VAL A 106 -23.31 -1.28 8.88
N LYS A 107 -24.44 -0.59 9.05
CA LYS A 107 -24.58 0.83 8.68
C LYS A 107 -23.61 1.72 9.45
N PHE A 108 -23.36 1.42 10.72
CA PHE A 108 -22.37 2.14 11.52
C PHE A 108 -20.95 1.95 10.97
N CYS A 109 -20.52 0.71 10.75
CA CYS A 109 -19.21 0.40 10.16
C CYS A 109 -19.03 1.05 8.77
N TRP A 110 -20.08 0.99 7.95
CA TRP A 110 -20.09 1.63 6.63
C TRP A 110 -19.95 3.15 6.71
N SER A 111 -20.67 3.79 7.65
CA SER A 111 -20.58 5.23 7.88
C SER A 111 -19.18 5.65 8.33
N VAL A 112 -18.55 4.85 9.19
CA VAL A 112 -17.14 5.06 9.59
C VAL A 112 -16.21 4.98 8.38
N MET A 113 -16.34 3.95 7.55
CA MET A 113 -15.55 3.79 6.31
C MET A 113 -15.76 4.97 5.34
N PHE A 114 -16.99 5.46 5.22
CA PHE A 114 -17.33 6.62 4.41
C PHE A 114 -16.66 7.90 4.93
N ILE A 115 -16.74 8.17 6.23
CA ILE A 115 -16.06 9.32 6.85
C ILE A 115 -14.55 9.24 6.63
N GLN A 116 -13.94 8.07 6.82
CA GLN A 116 -12.51 7.86 6.58
C GLN A 116 -12.12 8.13 5.12
N THR A 117 -12.97 7.74 4.16
CA THR A 117 -12.76 8.02 2.73
C THR A 117 -12.79 9.52 2.46
N VAL A 118 -13.74 10.26 3.04
CA VAL A 118 -13.81 11.72 2.91
C VAL A 118 -12.59 12.38 3.56
N LEU A 119 -12.17 11.92 4.74
CA LEU A 119 -10.95 12.42 5.40
C LEU A 119 -9.69 12.15 4.57
N LEU A 120 -9.59 10.98 3.95
CA LEU A 120 -8.53 10.64 3.01
C LEU A 120 -8.57 11.59 1.81
N TRP A 121 -9.75 11.90 1.27
CA TRP A 121 -9.94 12.82 0.14
C TRP A 121 -9.56 14.26 0.45
N LEU A 122 -9.79 14.72 1.68
CA LEU A 122 -9.31 16.01 2.20
C LEU A 122 -7.81 15.98 2.55
N GLY A 123 -7.23 14.79 2.67
CA GLY A 123 -5.83 14.59 3.04
C GLY A 123 -5.56 14.84 4.52
N CYS A 124 -6.48 14.46 5.40
CA CYS A 124 -6.29 14.50 6.85
C CYS A 124 -5.72 13.16 7.33
N LEU A 125 -4.51 13.18 7.92
CA LEU A 125 -3.81 11.96 8.40
C LEU A 125 -3.86 10.82 7.36
N SER A 126 -3.51 11.12 6.10
CA SER A 126 -3.84 10.26 4.95
C SER A 126 -3.32 8.83 5.09
N ARG A 127 -2.14 8.65 5.73
CA ARG A 127 -1.54 7.33 5.98
C ARG A 127 -2.32 6.50 7.00
N PHE A 128 -2.92 7.14 8.00
CA PHE A 128 -3.78 6.46 8.96
C PHE A 128 -5.11 6.10 8.31
N GLN A 129 -5.72 7.04 7.57
CA GLN A 129 -6.99 6.81 6.89
C GLN A 129 -6.89 5.67 5.87
N ILE A 130 -5.84 5.64 5.03
CA ILE A 130 -5.66 4.56 4.05
C ILE A 130 -5.43 3.19 4.71
N ALA A 131 -4.75 3.15 5.87
CA ALA A 131 -4.57 1.91 6.62
C ALA A 131 -5.90 1.41 7.21
N CYS A 132 -6.72 2.30 7.77
CA CYS A 132 -8.05 1.94 8.23
C CYS A 132 -8.95 1.47 7.07
N LEU A 133 -8.91 2.16 5.93
CA LEU A 133 -9.67 1.78 4.74
C LEU A 133 -9.26 0.41 4.19
N PHE A 134 -7.97 0.08 4.23
CA PHE A 134 -7.50 -1.26 3.89
C PHE A 134 -8.13 -2.34 4.78
N VAL A 135 -8.16 -2.11 6.10
CA VAL A 135 -8.79 -3.05 7.06
C VAL A 135 -10.29 -3.20 6.78
N TRP A 136 -10.99 -2.09 6.49
CA TRP A 136 -12.40 -2.15 6.12
C TRP A 136 -12.63 -2.90 4.82
N LEU A 137 -11.86 -2.61 3.77
CA LEU A 137 -11.95 -3.32 2.49
C LEU A 137 -11.74 -4.83 2.68
N VAL A 138 -10.69 -5.23 3.38
CA VAL A 138 -10.43 -6.63 3.73
C VAL A 138 -11.62 -7.24 4.46
N SER A 139 -12.21 -6.50 5.41
CA SER A 139 -13.29 -7.02 6.23
C SER A 139 -14.59 -7.22 5.44
N PHE A 140 -14.99 -6.22 4.65
CA PHE A 140 -16.18 -6.31 3.80
C PHE A 140 -15.98 -7.31 2.66
N GLN A 141 -14.77 -7.38 2.08
CA GLN A 141 -14.47 -8.30 0.98
C GLN A 141 -14.54 -9.76 1.37
N HIS A 142 -13.93 -10.13 2.50
CA HIS A 142 -14.01 -11.52 2.99
C HIS A 142 -15.42 -11.92 3.44
N ARG A 143 -16.27 -10.96 3.80
CA ARG A 143 -17.65 -11.29 4.19
C ARG A 143 -18.49 -11.72 2.98
N ILE A 144 -18.19 -11.24 1.78
CA ILE A 144 -19.00 -11.52 0.57
C ILE A 144 -18.11 -11.77 -0.65
N SER A 145 -17.41 -12.90 -0.66
CA SER A 145 -16.53 -13.24 -1.80
C SER A 145 -17.25 -13.47 -3.13
N TYR A 146 -18.59 -13.49 -3.18
CA TYR A 146 -19.36 -13.73 -4.41
C TYR A 146 -19.53 -12.53 -5.33
N ILE A 147 -19.45 -11.30 -4.80
CA ILE A 147 -19.63 -10.07 -5.58
C ILE A 147 -18.29 -9.53 -6.06
N PHE A 148 -17.24 -9.77 -5.27
CA PHE A 148 -15.95 -9.14 -5.51
C PHE A 148 -15.19 -9.81 -6.63
N ASP A 149 -14.73 -8.99 -7.55
CA ASP A 149 -13.97 -9.42 -8.72
C ASP A 149 -12.48 -9.07 -8.56
N GLY A 150 -11.67 -9.35 -9.58
CA GLY A 150 -10.27 -8.96 -9.66
C GLY A 150 -10.07 -7.47 -9.37
N GLN A 151 -10.97 -6.60 -9.80
CA GLN A 151 -10.91 -5.16 -9.54
C GLN A 151 -10.85 -4.82 -8.04
N ASP A 152 -11.63 -5.49 -7.21
CA ASP A 152 -11.67 -5.26 -5.76
C ASP A 152 -10.39 -5.73 -5.08
N THR A 153 -9.82 -6.81 -5.58
CA THR A 153 -8.50 -7.31 -5.16
C THR A 153 -7.41 -6.32 -5.53
N LEU A 154 -7.47 -5.73 -6.73
CA LEU A 154 -6.52 -4.68 -7.14
C LEU A 154 -6.62 -3.45 -6.24
N LEU A 155 -7.83 -3.01 -5.90
CA LEU A 155 -8.06 -1.89 -5.01
C LEU A 155 -7.50 -2.16 -3.60
N ARG A 156 -7.64 -3.39 -3.10
CA ARG A 156 -7.06 -3.82 -1.81
C ARG A 156 -5.53 -3.81 -1.83
N ILE A 157 -4.90 -4.34 -2.88
CA ILE A 157 -3.43 -4.33 -3.01
C ILE A 157 -2.90 -2.89 -3.20
N LEU A 158 -3.63 -2.06 -3.94
CA LEU A 158 -3.30 -0.65 -4.15
C LEU A 158 -3.35 0.13 -2.83
N THR A 159 -4.45 0.00 -2.08
CA THR A 159 -4.60 0.66 -0.77
C THR A 159 -3.52 0.20 0.21
N PHE A 160 -3.17 -1.08 0.22
CA PHE A 160 -2.03 -1.60 1.00
C PHE A 160 -0.70 -0.94 0.62
N SER A 161 -0.39 -0.88 -0.68
CA SER A 161 0.84 -0.27 -1.19
C SER A 161 0.92 1.23 -0.83
N MET A 162 -0.23 1.92 -0.82
CA MET A 162 -0.33 3.33 -0.48
C MET A 162 -0.09 3.64 1.01
N ILE A 163 -0.18 2.68 1.93
CA ILE A 163 0.16 2.87 3.35
C ILE A 163 1.63 3.30 3.52
N PHE A 164 2.51 2.74 2.68
CA PHE A 164 3.94 3.03 2.67
C PHE A 164 4.27 4.32 1.91
N MET A 165 3.29 4.92 1.25
CA MET A 165 3.48 6.11 0.43
C MET A 165 3.38 7.39 1.27
N PRO A 166 4.22 8.40 0.99
CA PRO A 166 4.12 9.72 1.62
C PRO A 166 2.97 10.53 1.00
N LEU A 167 1.73 10.24 1.43
CA LEU A 167 0.50 10.84 0.90
C LEU A 167 0.25 12.28 1.39
N ASP A 168 0.89 12.72 2.48
CA ASP A 168 0.65 14.02 3.14
C ASP A 168 1.54 15.17 2.63
N THR A 169 2.15 15.04 1.45
CA THR A 169 3.17 15.97 0.94
C THR A 169 2.57 17.26 0.35
N ARG A 170 1.67 17.15 -0.64
CA ARG A 170 1.04 18.28 -1.35
C ARG A 170 -0.50 18.16 -1.32
N TRP A 171 -1.20 19.29 -1.24
CA TRP A 171 -2.68 19.36 -1.18
C TRP A 171 -3.37 18.58 -0.05
N SER A 172 -2.77 18.58 1.15
CA SER A 172 -3.35 17.97 2.36
C SER A 172 -3.84 19.05 3.34
N LEU A 173 -5.11 18.94 3.79
CA LEU A 173 -5.63 19.80 4.86
C LEU A 173 -4.84 19.63 6.16
N GLY A 174 -4.37 18.42 6.46
CA GLY A 174 -3.56 18.15 7.66
C GLY A 174 -2.22 18.89 7.66
N ARG A 175 -1.62 19.15 6.49
CA ARG A 175 -0.44 20.03 6.37
C ARG A 175 -0.82 21.50 6.58
N TRP A 176 -1.93 21.94 6.00
CA TRP A 176 -2.43 23.30 6.16
C TRP A 176 -2.74 23.63 7.63
N LEU A 177 -3.46 22.75 8.33
CA LEU A 177 -3.82 22.92 9.74
C LEU A 177 -2.57 22.97 10.64
N ARG A 178 -1.60 22.07 10.43
CA ARG A 178 -0.31 22.07 11.15
C ARG A 178 0.51 23.33 10.91
N ASN A 179 0.45 23.90 9.70
CA ASN A 179 1.14 25.15 9.39
C ASN A 179 0.45 26.38 10.00
N LYS A 180 -0.88 26.32 10.21
CA LYS A 180 -1.68 27.39 10.81
C LYS A 180 -1.59 27.41 12.34
N CYS A 181 -1.58 26.25 12.99
CA CYS A 181 -1.51 26.12 14.45
C CYS A 181 -0.10 26.30 15.03
N ARG A 182 0.94 26.51 14.20
CA ARG A 182 2.33 26.67 14.67
C ARG A 182 2.82 28.11 14.48
N SER A 183 3.51 28.63 15.49
CA SER A 183 4.02 30.01 15.55
C SER A 183 4.81 30.40 14.30
N ALA A 184 4.60 31.64 13.83
CA ALA A 184 5.21 32.18 12.61
C ALA A 184 6.75 32.05 12.55
N ALA A 185 7.42 32.11 13.71
CA ALA A 185 8.87 31.91 13.84
C ALA A 185 9.32 30.48 13.48
N ALA A 186 8.61 29.45 13.94
CA ALA A 186 8.90 28.05 13.62
C ALA A 186 8.64 27.71 12.14
N ASN A 187 7.73 28.45 11.50
CA ASN A 187 7.38 28.26 10.09
C ASN A 187 8.41 28.89 9.14
N ARG A 188 9.04 30.01 9.53
CA ARG A 188 10.09 30.70 8.75
C ARG A 188 11.40 29.89 8.70
N GLN A 189 11.85 29.32 9.82
CA GLN A 189 13.01 28.41 9.91
C GLN A 189 12.83 27.21 8.97
N ARG A 190 11.60 26.68 8.92
CA ARG A 190 11.26 25.54 8.08
C ARG A 190 11.25 25.91 6.60
N ARG A 191 10.68 27.05 6.18
CA ARG A 191 10.66 27.50 4.76
C ARG A 191 12.04 27.44 4.08
N GLY A 192 13.13 27.77 4.80
CA GLY A 192 14.51 27.57 4.30
C GLY A 192 14.93 26.10 4.20
N ALA A 193 14.48 25.25 5.12
CA ALA A 193 14.75 23.81 5.13
C ALA A 193 13.94 22.98 4.10
N TRP A 194 12.83 23.49 3.55
CA TRP A 194 12.08 22.78 2.49
C TRP A 194 12.74 22.88 1.11
N ALA A 195 13.62 23.87 0.89
CA ALA A 195 14.47 23.92 -0.32
C ALA A 195 15.52 22.80 -0.33
N THR A 196 15.84 22.25 0.84
CA THR A 196 16.80 21.15 1.05
C THR A 196 16.15 19.87 1.60
N ALA A 197 14.82 19.82 1.74
CA ALA A 197 14.14 18.66 2.26
C ALA A 197 14.27 17.50 1.27
N ALA A 198 15.01 16.47 1.68
CA ALA A 198 15.14 15.21 0.95
C ALA A 198 13.76 14.76 0.45
N LEU A 199 13.67 14.50 -0.85
CA LEU A 199 12.46 13.98 -1.47
C LEU A 199 12.04 12.71 -0.69
N PRO A 200 10.75 12.58 -0.32
CA PRO A 200 10.27 11.40 0.38
C PRO A 200 10.59 10.12 -0.38
N SER A 201 10.97 9.05 0.34
CA SER A 201 11.24 7.73 -0.24
C SER A 201 10.10 7.28 -1.15
N ALA A 202 10.45 6.90 -2.39
CA ALA A 202 9.48 6.51 -3.41
C ALA A 202 9.11 5.02 -3.39
N TRP A 203 9.58 4.24 -2.39
CA TRP A 203 9.36 2.79 -2.34
C TRP A 203 7.88 2.41 -2.53
N GLY A 204 6.96 3.10 -1.85
CA GLY A 204 5.52 2.85 -2.02
C GLY A 204 5.01 3.08 -3.45
N LEU A 205 5.56 4.05 -4.18
CA LEU A 205 5.23 4.26 -5.59
C LEU A 205 5.76 3.12 -6.47
N ARG A 206 6.95 2.60 -6.14
CA ARG A 206 7.54 1.45 -6.87
C ARG A 206 6.72 0.18 -6.67
N LEU A 207 6.17 -0.04 -5.48
CA LEU A 207 5.23 -1.14 -5.25
C LEU A 207 4.00 -1.05 -6.15
N VAL A 208 3.42 0.14 -6.29
CA VAL A 208 2.29 0.37 -7.21
C VAL A 208 2.70 0.12 -8.67
N GLN A 209 3.90 0.56 -9.07
CA GLN A 209 4.41 0.29 -10.42
C GLN A 209 4.59 -1.20 -10.67
N LEU A 210 5.17 -1.95 -9.72
CA LEU A 210 5.33 -3.39 -9.82
C LEU A 210 3.98 -4.11 -9.89
N GLN A 211 3.00 -3.68 -9.08
CA GLN A 211 1.64 -4.19 -9.14
C GLN A 211 1.05 -4.00 -10.54
N VAL A 212 1.14 -2.78 -11.10
CA VAL A 212 0.61 -2.50 -12.45
C VAL A 212 1.31 -3.35 -13.50
N THR A 213 2.64 -3.46 -13.45
CA THR A 213 3.38 -4.32 -14.39
C THR A 213 2.97 -5.79 -14.28
N ALA A 214 2.77 -6.31 -13.06
CA ALA A 214 2.34 -7.68 -12.84
C ALA A 214 0.93 -7.98 -13.36
N ILE A 215 0.06 -6.97 -13.47
CA ILE A 215 -1.29 -7.12 -14.05
C ILE A 215 -1.23 -7.30 -15.58
N TYR A 216 -0.25 -6.70 -16.24
CA TYR A 216 -0.11 -6.73 -17.70
C TYR A 216 0.73 -7.90 -18.23
N LEU A 217 1.36 -8.67 -17.34
CA LEU A 217 2.13 -9.88 -17.65
C LEU A 217 1.22 -11.11 -17.61
#